data_AF-A0AAJ2GZV7-F1
#
_entry.id   AF-A0AAJ2GZV7-F1
#
_cell.length_a   1.000
_cell.length_b   1.000
_cell.length_c   1.000
_cell.angle_alpha   90.00
_cell.angle_beta   90.00
_cell.angle_gamma   90.00
#
_symmetry.space_group_name_H-M   'P 1'
#
loop_
_entity.id
_entity.type
_entity.pdbx_description
1 polymer ?
#
loop_
_entity_poly.entity_id
_entity_poly.type
_entity_poly.pdbx_seq_one_letter_code
_entity_poly.pdbx_strand_id
1 'polypeptide(L)'
;HQFLLLADAQALTDNFDDPAKVQRNVLEVALDYLAVGIDPIKTTIFVQSCVPALNELTMLYLNFVTVARLERNPTIKQEIVLRGFERDIPAGFLCYPVAQAADITAFKATLVP
;
A
#
# COMPACT_ATOMS: atom_id res chain seq x y z
N HIS A 1 16.80 11.68 -2.94
CA HIS A 1 16.17 11.07 -4.13
C HIS A 1 14.73 10.73 -3.79
N GLN A 2 13.75 11.13 -4.59
CA GLN A 2 12.32 10.92 -4.30
C GLN A 2 11.83 9.61 -4.91
N PHE A 3 10.96 8.89 -4.19
CA PHE A 3 10.28 7.68 -4.65
C PHE A 3 8.77 7.86 -4.48
N LEU A 4 8.00 7.51 -5.50
CA LEU A 4 6.54 7.46 -5.47
C LEU A 4 6.07 6.06 -5.86
N LEU A 5 5.46 5.39 -4.89
CA LEU A 5 4.87 4.06 -5.03
C LEU A 5 3.41 4.19 -5.45
N LEU A 6 3.06 3.68 -6.63
CA LEU A 6 1.67 3.46 -7.03
C LEU A 6 1.22 2.14 -6.38
N ALA A 7 0.58 2.25 -5.21
CA ALA A 7 0.26 1.13 -4.31
C ALA A 7 -0.96 0.31 -4.77
N ASP A 8 -0.88 -0.28 -5.96
CA ASP A 8 -1.96 -1.04 -6.58
C ASP A 8 -2.27 -2.35 -5.84
N ALA A 9 -1.26 -3.07 -5.35
CA ALA A 9 -1.45 -4.27 -4.55
C ALA A 9 -2.14 -3.96 -3.20
N GLN A 10 -1.78 -2.84 -2.56
CA GLN A 10 -2.48 -2.37 -1.35
C GLN A 10 -3.92 -1.92 -1.68
N ALA A 11 -4.16 -1.22 -2.79
CA ALA A 11 -5.51 -0.80 -3.19
C ALA A 11 -6.46 -1.99 -3.47
N LEU A 12 -5.91 -3.15 -3.86
CA LEU A 12 -6.70 -4.37 -3.98
C LEU A 12 -7.18 -4.93 -2.62
N THR A 13 -6.63 -4.50 -1.48
CA THR A 13 -7.07 -5.01 -0.17
C THR A 13 -8.49 -4.58 0.20
N ASP A 14 -8.98 -3.47 -0.35
CA ASP A 14 -10.34 -2.95 -0.15
C ASP A 14 -11.13 -2.71 -1.47
N ASN A 15 -10.54 -3.02 -2.63
CA ASN A 15 -11.19 -3.00 -3.95
C ASN A 15 -10.99 -4.34 -4.71
N PHE A 16 -10.88 -5.46 -4.00
CA PHE A 16 -10.64 -6.79 -4.61
C PHE A 16 -11.77 -7.24 -5.55
N ASP A 17 -12.96 -6.67 -5.41
CA ASP A 17 -14.16 -6.93 -6.19
C ASP A 17 -14.17 -6.23 -7.56
N ASP A 18 -13.39 -5.15 -7.72
CA ASP A 18 -13.16 -4.48 -9.02
C ASP A 18 -11.66 -4.24 -9.29
N PRO A 19 -10.88 -5.29 -9.64
CA PRO A 19 -9.47 -5.15 -9.99
C PRO A 19 -9.22 -4.25 -11.20
N ALA A 20 -10.19 -4.19 -12.13
CA ALA A 20 -10.08 -3.38 -13.33
C ALA A 20 -10.08 -1.88 -13.01
N LYS A 21 -10.82 -1.46 -11.98
CA LYS A 21 -10.76 -0.08 -11.45
C LYS A 21 -9.38 0.25 -10.89
N VAL A 22 -8.76 -0.65 -10.13
CA VAL A 22 -7.39 -0.43 -9.61
C VAL A 22 -6.41 -0.26 -10.77
N GLN A 23 -6.46 -1.13 -11.77
CA GLN A 23 -5.58 -1.05 -12.94
C GLN A 23 -5.73 0.28 -13.71
N ARG A 24 -6.97 0.75 -13.93
CA ARG A 24 -7.21 2.06 -14.58
C ARG A 24 -6.63 3.21 -13.76
N ASN A 25 -6.86 3.20 -12.44
CA ASN A 25 -6.43 4.27 -11.56
C ASN A 25 -4.90 4.40 -11.45
N VAL A 26 -4.14 3.33 -11.66
CA VAL A 26 -2.66 3.40 -11.69
C VAL A 26 -2.18 4.38 -12.75
N LEU A 27 -2.76 4.33 -13.95
CA LEU A 27 -2.42 5.24 -15.05
C LEU A 27 -2.89 6.66 -14.76
N GLU A 28 -4.12 6.84 -14.26
CA GLU A 28 -4.67 8.16 -13.93
C GLU A 28 -3.83 8.87 -12.85
N VAL A 29 -3.45 8.16 -11.78
CA VAL A 29 -2.61 8.74 -10.71
C VAL A 29 -1.20 9.09 -11.23
N ALA A 30 -0.63 8.25 -12.10
CA ALA A 30 0.64 8.57 -12.74
C ALA A 30 0.53 9.83 -13.62
N LEU A 31 -0.58 9.98 -14.36
CA LEU A 31 -0.86 11.19 -15.15
C LEU A 31 -1.03 12.42 -14.25
N ASP A 32 -1.77 12.31 -13.14
CA ASP A 32 -1.94 13.40 -12.18
C ASP A 32 -0.59 13.85 -11.60
N TYR A 33 0.30 12.91 -11.25
CA TYR A 33 1.65 13.23 -10.79
C TYR A 33 2.44 14.04 -11.81
N LEU A 34 2.43 13.61 -13.08
CA LEU A 34 3.12 14.34 -14.15
C LEU A 34 2.48 15.71 -14.38
N ALA A 35 1.15 15.81 -14.33
CA ALA A 35 0.40 17.04 -14.54
C ALA A 35 0.69 18.11 -13.49
N VAL A 36 0.91 17.71 -12.22
CA VAL A 36 1.29 18.63 -11.14
C VAL A 36 2.80 18.94 -11.11
N GLY A 37 3.56 18.48 -12.10
CA GLY A 37 4.97 18.83 -12.28
C GLY A 37 5.97 17.90 -11.59
N ILE A 38 5.57 16.69 -11.20
CA ILE A 38 6.54 15.67 -10.77
C ILE A 38 7.38 15.25 -11.98
N ASP A 39 8.68 15.50 -11.89
CA ASP A 39 9.65 15.24 -12.96
C ASP A 39 10.18 13.79 -12.85
N PRO A 40 9.87 12.88 -13.80
CA PRO A 40 10.30 11.49 -13.75
C PRO A 40 11.82 11.31 -13.92
N ILE A 41 12.55 12.36 -14.33
CA ILE A 41 14.02 12.35 -14.34
C ILE A 41 14.58 12.51 -12.92
N LYS A 42 13.85 13.18 -12.03
CA LYS A 42 14.26 13.44 -10.64
C LYS A 42 13.61 12.49 -9.62
N THR A 43 12.49 11.90 -10.00
CA THR A 43 11.65 11.09 -9.13
C THR A 43 11.46 9.70 -9.70
N THR A 44 11.71 8.67 -8.87
CA THR A 44 11.42 7.30 -9.24
C THR A 44 9.95 7.00 -8.98
N ILE A 45 9.15 6.83 -10.04
CA ILE A 45 7.74 6.42 -9.96
C ILE A 45 7.65 4.95 -10.39
N PHE A 46 6.98 4.12 -9.59
CA PHE A 46 6.88 2.69 -9.88
C PHE A 46 5.59 2.08 -9.32
N VAL A 47 5.17 0.96 -9.91
CA VAL A 47 3.97 0.21 -9.52
C VAL A 47 4.33 -0.87 -8.53
N GLN A 48 3.60 -0.97 -7.41
CA GLN A 48 3.92 -1.88 -6.30
C GLN A 48 3.93 -3.35 -6.75
N SER A 49 2.90 -3.79 -7.48
CA SER A 49 2.79 -5.18 -7.98
C SER A 49 3.91 -5.56 -8.95
N CYS A 50 4.57 -4.60 -9.59
CA CYS A 50 5.73 -4.85 -10.46
C CYS A 50 7.03 -5.10 -9.68
N VAL A 51 7.03 -4.98 -8.35
CA VAL A 51 8.18 -5.24 -7.48
C VAL A 51 7.86 -6.40 -6.53
N PRO A 52 7.94 -7.66 -6.99
CA PRO A 52 7.51 -8.82 -6.20
C PRO A 52 8.28 -9.01 -4.88
N ALA A 53 9.50 -8.45 -4.79
CA ALA A 53 10.29 -8.44 -3.56
C ALA A 53 9.58 -7.73 -2.38
N LEU A 54 8.64 -6.81 -2.65
CA LEU A 54 7.83 -6.15 -1.62
C LEU A 54 6.89 -7.16 -0.94
N ASN A 55 6.28 -8.05 -1.71
CA ASN A 55 5.42 -9.11 -1.18
C ASN A 55 6.24 -10.12 -0.38
N GLU A 56 7.43 -10.49 -0.86
CA GLU A 56 8.35 -11.38 -0.13
C GLU A 56 8.74 -10.78 1.22
N LEU A 57 9.14 -9.50 1.24
CA LEU A 57 9.51 -8.82 2.48
C LEU A 57 8.31 -8.66 3.44
N THR A 58 7.12 -8.39 2.90
CA THR A 58 5.88 -8.34 3.69
C THR A 58 5.63 -9.67 4.39
N MET A 59 5.78 -10.79 3.69
CA MET A 59 5.61 -12.13 4.27
C MET A 59 6.60 -12.41 5.40
N LEU A 60 7.85 -11.94 5.27
CA LEU A 60 8.83 -12.04 6.36
C LEU A 60 8.42 -11.16 7.55
N TYR A 61 7.91 -9.95 7.30
CA TYR A 61 7.53 -8.99 8.33
C TYR A 61 6.31 -9.41 9.14
N LEU A 62 5.40 -10.17 8.54
CA LEU A 62 4.23 -10.72 9.23
C LEU A 62 4.61 -11.58 10.44
N ASN A 63 5.81 -12.17 10.48
CA ASN A 63 6.28 -12.95 11.62
C ASN A 63 6.63 -12.09 12.85
N PHE A 64 6.83 -10.77 12.69
CA PHE A 64 7.24 -9.86 13.78
C PHE A 64 6.08 -9.10 14.42
N VAL A 65 4.85 -9.33 13.96
CA VAL A 65 3.65 -8.65 14.44
C VAL A 65 2.56 -9.66 14.78
N THR A 66 1.74 -9.35 15.77
CA THR A 66 0.59 -10.19 16.14
C THR A 66 -0.70 -9.57 15.64
N VAL A 67 -1.71 -10.41 15.41
CA VAL A 67 -3.09 -9.96 15.09
C VAL A 67 -3.58 -8.93 16.10
N ALA A 68 -3.39 -9.18 17.40
CA ALA A 68 -3.78 -8.25 18.46
C ALA A 68 -3.05 -6.88 18.40
N ARG A 69 -1.87 -6.79 17.77
CA ARG A 69 -1.20 -5.51 17.52
C ARG A 69 -1.82 -4.80 16.31
N LEU A 70 -2.12 -5.53 15.24
CA LEU A 70 -2.79 -4.98 14.04
C LEU A 70 -4.19 -4.45 14.39
N GLU A 71 -4.98 -5.23 15.11
CA GLU A 71 -6.33 -4.84 15.57
C GLU A 71 -6.33 -3.63 16.50
N ARG A 72 -5.18 -3.29 17.12
CA ARG A 72 -5.04 -2.09 17.98
C ARG A 72 -4.66 -0.83 17.23
N ASN A 73 -4.30 -0.92 15.95
CA ASN A 73 -3.98 0.24 15.13
C ASN A 73 -5.23 1.17 15.04
N PRO A 74 -5.14 2.44 15.48
CA PRO A 74 -6.29 3.34 15.52
C PRO A 74 -6.84 3.66 14.12
N THR A 75 -5.98 3.78 13.11
CA THR A 75 -6.38 4.06 11.73
C THR A 75 -7.15 2.88 11.14
N ILE A 76 -6.63 1.66 11.26
CA ILE A 76 -7.33 0.44 10.81
C ILE A 76 -8.72 0.34 11.45
N LYS A 77 -8.83 0.58 12.77
CA LYS A 77 -10.13 0.55 13.46
C LYS A 77 -11.13 1.53 12.87
N GLN A 78 -10.69 2.75 12.56
CA GLN A 78 -11.56 3.77 11.97
C GLN A 78 -12.00 3.35 10.56
N GLU A 79 -11.08 2.84 9.75
CA GLU A 79 -11.38 2.41 8.38
C GLU A 79 -12.30 1.18 8.34
N ILE A 80 -12.15 0.22 9.26
CA ILE A 80 -13.07 -0.93 9.42
C ILE A 80 -14.50 -0.46 9.61
N VAL A 81 -14.71 0.58 10.44
CA VAL A 81 -16.04 1.16 10.68
C VAL A 81 -16.57 1.86 9.43
N LEU A 82 -15.73 2.65 8.75
CA LEU A 82 -16.11 3.38 7.53
C LEU A 82 -16.45 2.44 6.35
N ARG A 83 -15.76 1.31 6.26
CA ARG A 83 -15.97 0.28 5.23
C ARG A 83 -17.08 -0.71 5.57
N GLY A 84 -17.59 -0.68 6.82
CA GLY A 84 -18.64 -1.59 7.26
C GLY A 84 -18.20 -3.05 7.37
N PHE A 85 -16.90 -3.32 7.58
CA PHE A 85 -16.37 -4.68 7.65
C PHE A 85 -16.77 -5.42 8.94
N GLU A 86 -17.13 -4.71 10.01
CA GLU A 86 -17.44 -5.29 11.32
C GLU A 86 -16.38 -6.31 11.79
N ARG A 87 -16.72 -7.61 11.78
CA ARG A 87 -15.82 -8.73 12.10
C ARG A 87 -15.28 -9.47 10.87
N ASP A 88 -15.88 -9.26 9.70
CA ASP A 88 -15.47 -9.89 8.44
C ASP A 88 -14.45 -9.02 7.71
N ILE A 89 -13.30 -8.83 8.36
CA ILE A 89 -12.24 -7.95 7.88
C ILE A 89 -11.36 -8.72 6.89
N PRO A 90 -11.15 -8.24 5.67
CA PRO A 90 -10.21 -8.87 4.75
C PRO A 90 -8.81 -8.97 5.37
N ALA A 91 -8.21 -10.15 5.37
CA ALA A 91 -6.90 -10.36 6.01
C ALA A 91 -5.81 -9.47 5.40
N GLY A 92 -5.85 -9.25 4.08
CA GLY A 92 -4.95 -8.32 3.40
C GLY A 92 -5.13 -6.88 3.91
N PHE A 93 -6.37 -6.46 4.16
CA PHE A 93 -6.69 -5.15 4.73
C PHE A 93 -6.14 -5.03 6.16
N LEU A 94 -6.38 -6.03 7.03
CA LEU A 94 -5.83 -6.00 8.39
C LEU A 94 -4.29 -5.93 8.42
N CYS A 95 -3.65 -6.53 7.42
CA CYS A 95 -2.19 -6.63 7.30
C CYS A 95 -1.54 -5.49 6.49
N TYR A 96 -2.29 -4.56 5.88
CA TYR A 96 -1.69 -3.53 5.01
C TYR A 96 -0.58 -2.71 5.68
N PRO A 97 -0.59 -2.39 7.00
CA PRO A 97 0.51 -1.62 7.60
C PRO A 97 1.84 -2.39 7.61
N VAL A 98 1.78 -3.71 7.56
CA VAL A 98 2.97 -4.57 7.45
C VAL A 98 3.55 -4.47 6.05
N ALA A 99 2.69 -4.44 5.03
CA ALA A 99 3.10 -4.20 3.65
C ALA A 99 3.72 -2.80 3.49
N GLN A 100 3.11 -1.77 4.08
CA GLN A 100 3.68 -0.41 4.09
C GLN A 100 5.06 -0.36 4.76
N ALA A 101 5.26 -1.09 5.86
CA ALA A 101 6.58 -1.19 6.50
C ALA A 101 7.62 -1.88 5.61
N ALA A 102 7.21 -2.88 4.83
CA ALA A 102 8.05 -3.52 3.84
C ALA A 102 8.38 -2.58 2.68
N ASP A 103 7.40 -1.82 2.16
CA ASP A 103 7.59 -0.81 1.12
C ASP A 103 8.64 0.22 1.55
N ILE A 104 8.53 0.79 2.76
CA ILE A 104 9.50 1.76 3.28
C ILE A 104 10.89 1.14 3.41
N THR A 105 10.98 -0.09 3.94
CA THR A 105 12.26 -0.71 4.24
C THR A 105 13.01 -1.17 2.98
N ALA A 106 12.30 -1.72 2.00
CA ALA A 106 12.89 -2.21 0.74
C ALA A 106 13.66 -1.11 -0.02
N PHE A 107 13.18 0.14 0.07
CA PHE A 107 13.82 1.30 -0.55
C PHE A 107 14.75 2.06 0.40
N LYS A 108 14.99 1.56 1.62
CA LYS A 108 15.82 2.21 2.65
C LYS A 108 15.39 3.66 2.88
N ALA A 109 14.09 3.93 2.85
CA ALA A 109 13.57 5.27 3.01
C ALA A 109 13.85 5.78 4.44
N THR A 110 14.53 6.92 4.54
CA THR A 110 14.89 7.55 5.82
C THR A 110 13.99 8.74 6.18
N LEU A 111 13.13 9.16 5.26
CA LEU A 111 12.16 10.23 5.42
C LEU A 111 10.86 9.83 4.69
N VAL A 112 9.74 9.79 5.42
CA VAL A 112 8.40 9.49 4.91
C VAL A 112 7.48 10.65 5.32
N PRO A 113 6.83 11.34 4.35
CA PRO A 113 5.91 12.44 4.64
C PRO A 113 4.67 12.04 5.44
#